data_AF-A0A0M3HUZ4-F1
#
_entry.id   AF-A0A0M3HUZ4-F1
#
_cell.length_a   1.000
_cell.length_b   1.000
_cell.length_c   1.000
_cell.angle_alpha   90.00
_cell.angle_beta   90.00
_cell.angle_gamma   90.00
#
_symmetry.space_group_name_H-M   'P 1'
#
loop_
_entity.id
_entity.type
_entity.pdbx_description
1 polymer ?
#
loop_
_entity_poly.entity_id
_entity_poly.type
_entity_poly.pdbx_seq_one_letter_code
_entity_poly.pdbx_strand_id
1 'polypeptide(L)'
;MAASFRNTEEIKGLNGCDLLTISPSLLKQLSEDKEAIPVVLSPQTAATCELARVTVPEATFRFEMNEDTMANDKLSEGIRKFAADARALEKMIDSSM
;
A
#
# COMPACT_ATOMS: atom_id res chain seq x y z
N MET A 1 -7.44 -2.65 -2.05
CA MET A 1 -7.42 -1.77 -0.86
C MET A 1 -6.08 -1.08 -0.78
N ALA A 2 -6.02 0.24 -1.05
CA ALA A 2 -4.77 0.99 -0.97
C ALA A 2 -4.41 1.34 0.49
N ALA A 3 -3.11 1.42 0.79
CA ALA A 3 -2.58 1.51 2.15
C ALA A 3 -1.26 2.31 2.16
N SER A 4 -0.77 2.63 3.37
CA SER A 4 0.55 3.25 3.59
C SER A 4 0.66 4.67 3.01
N PHE A 5 -0.32 5.51 3.29
CA PHE A 5 -0.31 6.93 2.92
C PHE A 5 0.69 7.74 3.77
N ARG A 6 1.21 8.83 3.21
CA ARG A 6 2.09 9.80 3.85
C ARG A 6 1.41 11.15 4.04
N ASN A 7 0.39 11.46 3.24
CA ASN A 7 -0.34 12.72 3.28
C ASN A 7 -1.77 12.54 2.72
N THR A 8 -2.58 13.59 2.77
CA THR A 8 -3.98 13.54 2.32
C THR A 8 -4.11 13.65 0.81
N GLU A 9 -3.14 14.23 0.12
CA GLU A 9 -3.09 14.38 -1.33
C GLU A 9 -2.99 13.01 -2.03
N GLU A 10 -2.17 12.09 -1.53
CA GLU A 10 -2.09 10.70 -2.00
C GLU A 10 -3.44 9.97 -1.86
N ILE A 11 -4.18 10.24 -0.78
CA ILE A 11 -5.49 9.63 -0.51
C ILE A 11 -6.53 10.18 -1.50
N LYS A 12 -6.59 11.51 -1.65
CA LYS A 12 -7.48 12.19 -2.61
C LYS A 12 -7.19 11.78 -4.05
N GLY A 13 -5.91 11.58 -4.38
CA GLY A 13 -5.44 11.10 -5.68
C GLY A 13 -5.85 9.66 -6.02
N LEU A 14 -6.44 8.93 -5.07
CA LEU A 14 -7.01 7.59 -5.28
C LEU A 14 -8.53 7.56 -5.03
N ASN A 15 -9.21 8.71 -5.03
CA ASN A 15 -10.66 8.76 -4.87
C ASN A 15 -11.38 7.91 -5.92
N GLY A 16 -12.19 6.95 -5.48
CA GLY A 16 -12.81 5.92 -6.33
C GLY A 16 -12.14 4.55 -6.27
N CYS A 17 -11.03 4.38 -5.55
CA CYS A 17 -10.53 3.06 -5.17
C CYS A 17 -11.55 2.35 -4.26
N ASP A 18 -11.74 1.04 -4.43
CA ASP A 18 -12.75 0.26 -3.69
C ASP A 18 -12.68 0.45 -2.17
N LEU A 19 -11.46 0.45 -1.61
CA LEU A 19 -11.19 0.54 -0.18
C LEU A 19 -9.84 1.24 0.07
N LEU A 20 -9.78 2.06 1.12
CA LEU A 20 -8.57 2.73 1.60
C LEU A 20 -8.39 2.44 3.09
N THR A 21 -7.19 2.01 3.51
CA THR A 21 -6.84 1.94 4.95
C THR A 21 -5.97 3.14 5.31
N ILE A 22 -6.47 3.97 6.23
CA ILE A 22 -5.94 5.30 6.51
C ILE A 22 -5.64 5.39 8.01
N SER A 23 -4.48 5.95 8.38
CA SER A 23 -4.11 6.13 9.78
C SER A 23 -5.05 7.12 10.48
N PRO A 24 -5.23 7.02 11.81
CA PRO A 24 -6.09 7.95 12.55
C PRO A 24 -5.68 9.43 12.40
N SER A 25 -4.39 9.72 12.27
CA SER A 25 -3.89 11.09 12.08
C SER A 25 -4.33 11.68 10.74
N LEU A 26 -4.24 10.93 9.65
CA LEU A 26 -4.67 11.36 8.32
C LEU A 26 -6.20 11.40 8.21
N LEU A 27 -6.92 10.47 8.85
CA LEU A 27 -8.38 10.54 8.94
C LEU A 27 -8.87 11.83 9.60
N LYS A 28 -8.19 12.27 10.67
CA LYS A 28 -8.52 13.54 11.32
C LYS A 28 -8.34 14.72 10.35
N GLN A 29 -7.21 14.79 9.66
CA GLN A 29 -6.96 15.84 8.67
C GLN A 29 -8.03 15.87 7.57
N LEU A 30 -8.39 14.69 7.04
CA LEU A 30 -9.45 14.56 6.04
C LEU A 30 -10.83 14.98 6.56
N SER A 31 -11.12 14.75 7.84
CA SER A 31 -12.41 15.14 8.43
C SER A 31 -12.59 16.66 8.57
N GLU A 32 -11.47 17.39 8.65
CA GLU A 32 -11.44 18.86 8.75
C GLU A 32 -11.40 19.52 7.37
N ASP A 33 -11.09 18.74 6.33
CA ASP A 33 -11.01 19.17 4.95
C ASP A 33 -12.40 19.24 4.30
N LYS A 34 -12.65 20.33 3.57
CA LYS A 34 -13.93 20.61 2.90
C LYS A 34 -13.80 20.72 1.39
N GLU A 35 -12.63 20.41 0.85
CA GLU A 35 -12.40 20.42 -0.58
C GLU A 35 -13.30 19.39 -1.28
N ALA A 36 -13.98 19.82 -2.35
CA ALA A 36 -14.67 18.90 -3.24
C ALA A 36 -13.64 18.26 -4.17
N ILE A 37 -13.53 16.94 -4.11
CA ILE A 37 -12.58 16.17 -4.93
C ILE A 37 -13.31 15.36 -6.01
N PRO A 38 -12.78 15.29 -7.24
CA PRO A 38 -13.35 14.44 -8.28
C PRO A 38 -13.08 12.97 -8.01
N VAL A 39 -13.91 12.09 -8.56
CA VAL A 39 -13.60 10.65 -8.64
C VAL A 39 -12.55 10.45 -9.73
N VAL A 40 -11.41 9.86 -9.38
CA VAL A 40 -10.26 9.68 -10.28
C VAL A 40 -10.10 8.23 -10.75
N LEU A 41 -10.60 7.28 -9.97
CA LEU A 41 -10.60 5.85 -10.33
C LEU A 41 -12.03 5.36 -10.54
N SER A 42 -12.29 4.69 -11.65
CA SER A 42 -13.58 4.04 -11.93
C SER A 42 -13.40 2.79 -12.80
N PRO A 43 -14.29 1.79 -12.71
CA PRO A 43 -14.28 0.64 -13.61
C PRO A 43 -14.41 1.04 -15.09
N GLN A 44 -15.18 2.09 -15.39
CA GLN A 44 -15.39 2.57 -16.76
C GLN A 44 -14.10 3.12 -17.36
N THR A 45 -13.36 3.93 -16.60
CA THR A 45 -12.05 4.44 -17.03
C THR A 45 -11.02 3.32 -17.12
N ALA A 46 -11.01 2.37 -16.18
CA ALA A 46 -10.08 1.24 -16.20
C ALA A 46 -10.29 0.34 -17.45
N ALA A 47 -11.53 0.22 -17.93
CA ALA A 47 -11.84 -0.55 -19.13
C ALA A 47 -11.26 0.04 -20.42
N THR A 48 -10.83 1.31 -20.43
CA THR A 48 -10.17 1.94 -21.58
C THR A 48 -8.65 1.78 -21.54
N CYS A 49 -8.08 1.17 -20.49
CA CYS A 49 -6.65 0.91 -20.42
C CYS A 49 -6.24 -0.24 -21.35
N GLU A 50 -5.26 0.02 -22.22
CA GLU A 50 -4.71 -0.98 -23.15
C GLU A 50 -3.64 -1.86 -22.47
N LEU A 51 -4.06 -2.67 -21.49
CA LEU A 51 -3.19 -3.61 -20.79
C LEU A 51 -3.47 -5.05 -21.23
N ALA A 52 -2.45 -5.70 -21.80
CA ALA A 52 -2.54 -7.11 -22.15
C ALA A 52 -2.47 -7.97 -20.88
N ARG A 53 -3.27 -9.04 -20.85
CA ARG A 53 -3.16 -10.05 -19.79
C ARG A 53 -1.82 -10.78 -19.94
N VAL A 54 -1.06 -10.84 -18.85
CA VAL A 54 0.19 -11.61 -18.77
C VAL A 54 0.00 -12.87 -17.94
N THR A 55 0.82 -13.89 -18.22
CA THR A 55 0.98 -15.07 -17.37
C THR A 55 2.34 -14.97 -16.71
N VAL A 56 2.40 -15.12 -15.39
CA VAL A 56 3.64 -14.91 -14.62
C VAL A 56 3.98 -16.18 -13.83
N PRO A 57 4.67 -17.16 -14.44
CA PRO A 57 5.25 -18.30 -13.73
C PRO A 57 6.32 -17.85 -12.73
N GLU A 58 6.70 -18.73 -11.80
CA GLU A 58 7.64 -18.38 -10.72
C GLU A 58 8.96 -17.78 -11.23
N ALA A 59 9.58 -18.40 -12.24
CA ALA A 59 10.85 -17.91 -12.78
C ALA A 59 10.75 -16.48 -13.34
N THR A 60 9.67 -16.22 -14.09
CA THR A 60 9.38 -14.87 -14.62
C THR A 60 9.11 -13.89 -13.49
N PHE A 61 8.29 -14.26 -12.50
CA PHE A 61 8.00 -13.40 -11.35
C PHE A 61 9.28 -13.00 -10.62
N ARG A 62 10.15 -13.97 -10.31
CA ARG A 62 11.39 -13.70 -9.56
C ARG A 62 12.34 -12.79 -10.32
N PHE A 63 12.45 -12.97 -11.64
CA PHE A 63 13.28 -12.13 -12.49
C PHE A 63 12.73 -10.70 -12.55
N GLU A 64 11.47 -10.53 -12.97
CA GLU A 64 10.84 -9.21 -13.11
C GLU A 64 10.75 -8.45 -11.77
N MET A 65 10.47 -9.16 -10.66
CA MET A 65 10.46 -8.55 -9.33
C MET A 65 11.86 -8.08 -8.90
N ASN A 66 12.92 -8.74 -9.35
CA ASN A 66 14.29 -8.34 -9.05
C ASN A 66 14.75 -7.14 -9.89
N GLU A 67 14.23 -7.01 -11.12
CA GLU A 67 14.49 -5.86 -11.99
C GLU A 67 13.87 -4.55 -11.44
N ASP A 68 12.74 -4.63 -10.71
CA ASP A 68 12.22 -3.49 -9.96
C ASP A 68 12.95 -3.32 -8.62
N THR A 69 14.00 -2.49 -8.63
CA THR A 69 14.80 -2.18 -7.44
C THR A 69 13.95 -1.69 -6.26
N MET A 70 12.94 -0.84 -6.52
CA MET A 70 12.10 -0.27 -5.46
C MET A 70 11.25 -1.37 -4.83
N ALA A 71 10.58 -2.18 -5.64
CA ALA A 71 9.73 -3.26 -5.16
C ALA A 71 10.53 -4.33 -4.41
N ASN A 72 11.67 -4.77 -4.96
CA ASN A 72 12.57 -5.75 -4.34
C ASN A 72 13.04 -5.29 -2.96
N ASP A 73 13.57 -4.07 -2.89
CA ASP A 73 14.17 -3.55 -1.65
C ASP A 73 13.10 -3.27 -0.60
N LYS A 74 11.95 -2.69 -0.99
CA LYS A 74 10.87 -2.40 -0.04
C LYS A 74 10.18 -3.64 0.49
N LEU A 75 10.01 -4.68 -0.33
CA LEU A 75 9.52 -5.96 0.15
C LEU A 75 10.48 -6.54 1.20
N SER A 76 11.77 -6.59 0.87
CA SER A 76 12.82 -7.14 1.73
C SER A 76 12.97 -6.36 3.04
N GLU A 77 12.94 -5.03 2.97
CA GLU A 77 12.97 -4.12 4.11
C GLU A 77 11.74 -4.30 5.02
N GLY A 78 10.54 -4.36 4.45
CA GLY A 78 9.29 -4.52 5.19
C GLY A 78 9.26 -5.82 5.99
N ILE A 79 9.64 -6.94 5.38
CA ILE A 79 9.73 -8.25 6.06
C ILE A 79 10.67 -8.17 7.27
N ARG A 80 11.86 -7.58 7.11
CA ARG A 80 12.83 -7.46 8.20
C ARG A 80 12.31 -6.62 9.35
N LYS A 81 11.63 -5.51 9.05
CA LYS A 81 11.05 -4.62 10.08
C LYS A 81 9.97 -5.33 10.89
N PHE A 82 9.00 -5.96 10.22
CA PHE A 82 7.95 -6.70 10.93
C PHE A 82 8.50 -7.87 11.74
N ALA A 83 9.52 -8.58 11.24
CA ALA A 83 10.17 -9.64 12.02
C ALA A 83 10.91 -9.10 13.26
N ALA A 84 11.48 -7.89 13.18
CA ALA A 84 12.09 -7.23 14.33
C ALA A 84 11.03 -6.82 15.36
N ASP A 85 9.92 -6.24 14.92
CA ASP A 85 8.80 -5.86 15.79
C ASP A 85 8.18 -7.08 16.49
N ALA A 86 8.04 -8.21 15.78
CA ALA A 86 7.56 -9.47 16.36
C ALA A 86 8.48 -9.97 17.49
N ARG A 87 9.80 -10.00 17.27
CA ARG A 87 10.76 -10.38 18.32
C ARG A 87 10.78 -9.41 19.49
N ALA A 88 10.59 -8.13 19.23
CA ALA A 88 10.48 -7.12 20.29
C ALA A 88 9.24 -7.39 21.15
N LEU A 89 8.11 -7.71 20.53
CA LEU A 89 6.87 -8.08 21.22
C LEU A 89 7.04 -9.36 22.05
N GLU A 90 7.65 -10.41 21.48
CA GLU A 90 7.96 -11.65 22.22
C GLU A 90 8.77 -11.36 23.50
N LYS A 91 9.83 -10.56 23.39
CA LYS A 91 10.65 -10.17 24.54
C LYS A 91 9.86 -9.39 25.59
N MET A 92 8.94 -8.50 25.17
CA MET A 92 8.07 -7.77 26.09
C MET A 92 7.16 -8.72 26.87
N ILE A 93 6.59 -9.72 26.19
CA ILE A 93 5.74 -10.75 26.81
C ILE A 93 6.56 -11.55 27.82
N ASP A 94 7.74 -12.05 27.43
CA ASP A 94 8.63 -12.82 28.32
C ASP A 94 9.05 -12.03 29.55
N SER A 95 9.32 -10.72 29.41
CA SER A 95 9.68 -9.85 30.53
C SER A 95 8.51 -9.52 31.47
N SER A 96 7.28 -9.80 31.04
CA SER A 96 6.05 -9.54 31.79
C SER A 96 5.48 -10.81 32.44
N MET A 97 6.11 -11.96 32.20
CA MET A 97 5.81 -13.25 32.85
C MET A 97 6.71 -13.46 34.07
#